data_AF-A0A523NA17-F1
#
_entry.id   AF-A0A523NA17-F1
#
_cell.length_a   1.000
_cell.length_b   1.000
_cell.length_c   1.000
_cell.angle_alpha   90.00
_cell.angle_beta   90.00
_cell.angle_gamma   90.00
#
_symmetry.space_group_name_H-M   'P 1'
#
loop_
_entity.id
_entity.type
_entity.pdbx_description
1 polymer ?
#
loop_
_entity_poly.entity_id
_entity_poly.type
_entity_poly.pdbx_seq_one_letter_code
_entity_poly.pdbx_strand_id
1 'polypeptide(L)'
;MSSHFPLRAACILGSAVLLGADTAVAQIQTDDGLPPAGYGRLNQDNLSIGMRTSSLDIRLTILQESALRLLNQDSYASLHRLVESKRVQIDSIAKLYSVPQPGLLMVRYFALVEGTRFDAQLLTANVNTLFLNPVAIIPLTTSIQSNRLERRQTAAGIYVFADALTPYLPMSFTYGATTTNGWDSNRVQVLQRERNRIQSRVMQQQSDPEGGR
;
A
#
# COMPACT_ATOMS: atom_id res chain seq x y z
N MET A 1 -6.35 -49.85 53.26
CA MET A 1 -5.99 -49.63 54.67
C MET A 1 -5.78 -48.14 54.89
N SER A 2 -6.68 -47.54 55.67
CA SER A 2 -6.51 -46.35 56.50
C SER A 2 -5.15 -46.43 57.24
N SER A 3 -4.40 -45.39 57.64
CA SER A 3 -4.70 -44.01 58.05
C SER A 3 -3.40 -43.40 58.63
N HIS A 4 -3.37 -42.07 58.80
CA HIS A 4 -2.66 -41.26 59.84
C HIS A 4 -1.69 -40.17 59.35
N PHE A 5 -2.20 -38.94 59.48
CA PHE A 5 -1.55 -37.63 59.68
C PHE A 5 -0.67 -37.61 60.97
N PRO A 6 0.32 -36.69 61.16
CA PRO A 6 0.02 -35.31 61.58
C PRO A 6 0.98 -34.14 61.18
N LEU A 7 0.38 -32.95 61.27
CA LEU A 7 0.91 -31.57 61.36
C LEU A 7 2.28 -31.35 62.01
N ARG A 8 3.07 -30.41 61.42
CA ARG A 8 3.79 -29.29 62.09
C ARG A 8 4.01 -28.18 61.04
N ALA A 9 3.40 -26.99 61.12
CA ALA A 9 3.66 -25.85 62.01
C ALA A 9 4.85 -24.95 61.59
N ALA A 10 4.46 -23.71 61.21
CA ALA A 10 5.12 -22.42 61.44
C ALA A 10 6.29 -21.92 60.54
N CYS A 11 5.96 -20.86 59.79
CA CYS A 11 6.62 -19.55 59.67
C CYS A 11 8.15 -19.46 59.53
N ILE A 12 8.63 -18.72 58.52
CA ILE A 12 9.37 -17.45 58.71
C ILE A 12 9.59 -16.75 57.35
N LEU A 13 9.39 -15.43 57.42
CA LEU A 13 9.78 -14.30 56.57
C LEU A 13 10.86 -14.52 55.49
N GLY A 14 10.72 -13.81 54.37
CA GLY A 14 11.86 -13.54 53.49
C GLY A 14 11.49 -12.94 52.15
N SER A 15 11.41 -11.61 52.12
CA SER A 15 11.18 -10.77 50.94
C SER A 15 12.16 -11.04 49.79
N ALA A 16 11.65 -11.12 48.56
CA ALA A 16 12.35 -10.68 47.36
C ALA A 16 11.33 -10.37 46.27
N VAL A 17 10.75 -9.17 46.34
CA VAL A 17 10.16 -8.53 45.15
C VAL A 17 11.34 -8.19 44.25
N LEU A 18 11.69 -9.12 43.36
CA LEU A 18 12.45 -8.78 42.16
C LEU A 18 11.46 -8.06 41.25
N LEU A 19 11.43 -6.73 41.38
CA LEU A 19 10.97 -5.84 40.32
C LEU A 19 11.83 -6.13 39.10
N GLY A 20 11.40 -7.08 38.27
CA GLY A 20 11.75 -7.08 36.88
C GLY A 20 11.27 -5.75 36.32
N ALA A 21 12.21 -4.85 36.07
CA ALA A 21 12.01 -3.78 35.12
C ALA A 21 11.84 -4.47 33.76
N ASP A 22 10.62 -4.94 33.52
CA ASP A 22 10.10 -5.12 32.19
C ASP A 22 10.11 -3.70 31.61
N THR A 23 11.20 -3.32 30.96
CA THR A 23 11.12 -2.27 29.96
C THR A 23 10.27 -2.86 28.85
N ALA A 24 8.96 -2.86 29.09
CA ALA A 24 7.96 -2.84 28.05
C ALA A 24 8.34 -1.64 27.19
N VAL A 25 9.10 -1.92 26.14
CA VAL A 25 9.36 -0.99 25.06
C VAL A 25 7.98 -0.51 24.66
N ALA A 26 7.66 0.73 25.01
CA ALA A 26 6.41 1.35 24.67
C ALA A 26 6.35 1.36 23.14
N GLN A 27 5.71 0.33 22.57
CA GLN A 27 5.26 0.34 21.19
C GLN A 27 4.19 1.41 21.13
N ILE A 28 4.61 2.65 20.89
CA ILE A 28 3.71 3.69 20.44
C ILE A 28 3.21 3.18 19.09
N GLN A 29 2.03 2.55 19.12
CA GLN A 29 1.25 2.23 17.94
C GLN A 29 0.86 3.56 17.28
N THR A 30 1.73 4.04 16.40
CA THR A 30 1.34 4.96 15.34
C THR A 30 0.48 4.17 14.36
N ASP A 31 -0.82 4.43 14.34
CA ASP A 31 -1.79 4.09 13.27
C ASP A 31 -1.34 2.90 12.39
N ASP A 32 -1.48 1.69 12.95
CA ASP A 32 -1.31 0.37 12.32
C ASP A 32 -0.03 0.11 11.49
N GLY A 33 1.14 0.57 11.95
CA GLY A 33 2.43 0.13 11.37
C GLY A 33 2.74 0.74 9.99
N LEU A 34 1.98 1.76 9.58
CA LEU A 34 2.29 2.58 8.41
C LEU A 34 3.49 3.50 8.71
N PRO A 35 4.41 3.72 7.76
CA PRO A 35 5.43 4.76 7.89
C PRO A 35 4.77 6.12 8.15
N PRO A 36 5.37 7.03 8.94
CA PRO A 36 4.84 8.39 9.03
C PRO A 36 5.00 9.13 7.70
N ALA A 37 4.02 9.97 7.37
CA ALA A 37 4.08 10.82 6.18
C ALA A 37 5.22 11.86 6.29
N GLY A 38 5.79 12.26 5.16
CA GLY A 38 6.80 13.34 5.08
C GLY A 38 8.26 12.91 5.25
N TYR A 39 8.55 11.65 5.58
CA TYR A 39 9.92 11.13 5.76
C TYR A 39 10.50 10.44 4.51
N GLY A 40 9.64 10.21 3.50
CA GLY A 40 9.99 9.53 2.26
C GLY A 40 10.87 10.35 1.33
N ARG A 41 11.59 9.65 0.45
CA ARG A 41 12.48 10.22 -0.58
C ARG A 41 12.22 9.63 -1.96
N LEU A 42 11.36 8.62 -2.07
CA LEU A 42 11.03 8.02 -3.37
C LEU A 42 10.23 9.00 -4.23
N ASN A 43 10.31 8.86 -5.54
CA ASN A 43 9.52 9.65 -6.48
C ASN A 43 8.32 8.83 -6.99
N GLN A 44 7.40 9.51 -7.69
CA GLN A 44 6.23 8.85 -8.29
C GLN A 44 6.61 7.72 -9.27
N ASP A 45 7.76 7.79 -9.95
CA ASP A 45 8.22 6.75 -10.87
C ASP A 45 8.56 5.45 -10.13
N ASN A 46 8.98 5.51 -8.86
CA ASN A 46 9.19 4.32 -8.04
C ASN A 46 7.89 3.53 -7.83
N LEU A 47 6.73 4.21 -7.76
CA LEU A 47 5.41 3.59 -7.64
C LEU A 47 4.71 3.37 -8.98
N SER A 48 5.40 3.65 -10.10
CA SER A 48 4.84 3.51 -11.43
C SER A 48 5.54 2.40 -12.21
N ILE A 49 4.77 1.68 -13.03
CA ILE A 49 5.28 0.74 -14.01
C ILE A 49 4.61 0.99 -15.37
N GLY A 50 5.34 0.65 -16.44
CA GLY A 50 4.86 0.73 -17.80
C GLY A 50 4.47 -0.63 -18.35
N MET A 51 3.55 -0.62 -19.30
CA MET A 51 3.15 -1.75 -20.12
C MET A 51 2.80 -1.22 -21.50
N ARG A 52 3.36 -1.82 -22.55
CA ARG A 52 3.16 -1.37 -23.92
C ARG A 52 2.56 -2.49 -24.75
N THR A 53 1.48 -2.17 -25.46
CA THR A 53 0.89 -3.04 -26.48
C THR A 53 1.30 -2.54 -27.87
N SER A 54 0.71 -3.08 -28.94
CA SER A 54 0.95 -2.58 -30.30
C SER A 54 0.45 -1.15 -30.51
N SER A 55 -0.58 -0.71 -29.79
CA SER A 55 -1.25 0.59 -30.03
C SER A 55 -1.42 1.47 -28.77
N LEU A 56 -1.15 0.94 -27.58
CA LEU A 56 -1.28 1.66 -26.31
C LEU A 56 0.03 1.62 -25.53
N ASP A 57 0.39 2.75 -24.94
CA ASP A 57 1.31 2.83 -23.80
C ASP A 57 0.47 3.02 -22.53
N ILE A 58 0.68 2.13 -21.56
CA ILE A 58 -0.15 1.99 -20.37
C ILE A 58 0.74 2.21 -19.16
N ARG A 59 0.39 3.18 -18.33
CA ARG A 59 1.10 3.49 -17.10
C ARG A 59 0.24 3.19 -15.89
N LEU A 60 0.77 2.34 -15.02
CA LEU A 60 0.11 1.86 -13.81
C LEU A 60 0.82 2.49 -12.61
N THR A 61 0.09 3.09 -11.68
CA THR A 61 0.64 3.72 -10.46
C THR A 61 -0.13 3.23 -9.24
N ILE A 62 0.58 2.61 -8.31
CA ILE A 62 0.07 2.09 -7.02
C ILE A 62 -0.31 3.27 -6.11
N LEU A 63 -1.51 3.26 -5.54
CA LEU A 63 -2.06 4.36 -4.72
C LEU A 63 -2.29 3.99 -3.24
N GLN A 64 -1.76 2.87 -2.79
CA GLN A 64 -1.87 2.43 -1.40
C GLN A 64 -1.13 3.38 -0.48
N GLU A 65 -1.78 3.81 0.60
CA GLU A 65 -1.21 4.76 1.56
C GLU A 65 0.15 4.28 2.11
N SER A 66 0.31 2.98 2.34
CA SER A 66 1.57 2.36 2.77
C SER A 66 2.74 2.62 1.81
N ALA A 67 2.46 2.68 0.50
CA ALA A 67 3.45 3.03 -0.52
C ALA A 67 3.58 4.55 -0.70
N LEU A 68 2.46 5.29 -0.66
CA LEU A 68 2.47 6.75 -0.84
C LEU A 68 3.35 7.44 0.20
N ARG A 69 3.31 7.01 1.47
CA ARG A 69 4.12 7.62 2.54
C ARG A 69 5.63 7.43 2.39
N LEU A 70 6.07 6.55 1.48
CA LEU A 70 7.48 6.37 1.12
C LEU A 70 7.97 7.43 0.11
N LEU A 71 7.06 8.18 -0.49
CA LEU A 71 7.37 9.23 -1.43
C LEU A 71 7.92 10.49 -0.75
N ASN A 72 8.65 11.28 -1.53
CA ASN A 72 8.97 12.65 -1.20
C ASN A 72 7.69 13.49 -1.04
N GLN A 73 7.81 14.62 -0.35
CA GLN A 73 6.68 15.45 0.05
C GLN A 73 5.80 15.87 -1.13
N ASP A 74 6.39 16.30 -2.24
CA ASP A 74 5.64 16.76 -3.41
C ASP A 74 4.84 15.64 -4.07
N SER A 75 5.49 14.49 -4.29
CA SER A 75 4.85 13.32 -4.92
C SER A 75 3.77 12.73 -4.02
N TYR A 76 4.04 12.65 -2.71
CA TYR A 76 3.04 12.26 -1.70
C TYR A 76 1.84 13.21 -1.73
N ALA A 77 2.08 14.51 -1.59
CA ALA A 77 1.00 15.50 -1.53
C ALA A 77 0.16 15.50 -2.81
N SER A 78 0.76 15.29 -3.97
CA SER A 78 0.05 15.20 -5.26
C SER A 78 -0.87 13.97 -5.32
N LEU A 79 -0.32 12.77 -5.10
CA LEU A 79 -1.08 11.52 -5.21
C LEU A 79 -2.08 11.33 -4.07
N HIS A 80 -1.72 11.74 -2.85
CA HIS A 80 -2.62 11.68 -1.71
C HIS A 80 -3.82 12.62 -1.91
N ARG A 81 -3.62 13.85 -2.41
CA ARG A 81 -4.73 14.75 -2.79
C ARG A 81 -5.61 14.17 -3.89
N LEU A 82 -5.03 13.46 -4.86
CA LEU A 82 -5.81 12.77 -5.89
C LEU A 82 -6.74 11.71 -5.26
N VAL A 83 -6.19 10.83 -4.41
CA VAL A 83 -6.99 9.82 -3.69
C VAL A 83 -8.07 10.49 -2.85
N GLU A 84 -7.71 11.54 -2.12
CA GLU A 84 -8.64 12.24 -1.23
C GLU A 84 -9.77 12.93 -2.01
N SER A 85 -9.48 13.50 -3.17
CA SER A 85 -10.50 14.08 -4.06
C SER A 85 -11.53 13.06 -4.56
N LYS A 86 -11.20 11.77 -4.50
CA LYS A 86 -12.08 10.65 -4.89
C LYS A 86 -12.54 9.81 -3.70
N ARG A 87 -12.21 10.21 -2.46
CA ARG A 87 -12.47 9.44 -1.23
C ARG A 87 -13.91 8.99 -1.11
N VAL A 88 -14.86 9.91 -1.29
CA VAL A 88 -16.31 9.61 -1.21
C VAL A 88 -16.73 8.51 -2.19
N GLN A 89 -16.20 8.51 -3.42
CA GLN A 89 -16.52 7.48 -4.41
C GLN A 89 -15.85 6.15 -4.07
N ILE A 90 -14.58 6.20 -3.65
CA ILE A 90 -13.82 5.02 -3.20
C ILE A 90 -14.55 4.35 -2.04
N ASP A 91 -14.92 5.11 -1.01
CA ASP A 91 -15.59 4.60 0.19
C ASP A 91 -16.98 4.05 -0.11
N SER A 92 -17.71 4.68 -1.04
CA SER A 92 -19.01 4.18 -1.51
C SER A 92 -18.88 2.83 -2.19
N ILE A 93 -17.91 2.68 -3.10
CA ILE A 93 -17.59 1.41 -3.77
C ILE A 93 -17.14 0.36 -2.75
N ALA A 94 -16.23 0.72 -1.85
CA ALA A 94 -15.72 -0.16 -0.81
C ALA A 94 -16.87 -0.72 0.05
N LYS A 95 -17.80 0.14 0.48
CA LYS A 95 -19.02 -0.27 1.21
C LYS A 95 -19.92 -1.18 0.38
N LEU A 96 -20.17 -0.83 -0.88
CA LEU A 96 -21.03 -1.61 -1.78
C LEU A 96 -20.53 -3.06 -1.95
N TYR A 97 -19.21 -3.23 -2.07
CA TYR A 97 -18.59 -4.54 -2.26
C TYR A 97 -18.12 -5.19 -0.94
N SER A 98 -18.41 -4.59 0.22
CA SER A 98 -17.96 -5.06 1.55
C SER A 98 -16.44 -5.25 1.65
N VAL A 99 -15.69 -4.34 1.05
CA VAL A 99 -14.22 -4.35 1.00
C VAL A 99 -13.69 -3.33 2.02
N PRO A 100 -13.11 -3.77 3.15
CA PRO A 100 -12.64 -2.85 4.18
C PRO A 100 -11.41 -2.03 3.74
N GLN A 101 -10.55 -2.63 2.92
CA GLN A 101 -9.32 -2.01 2.42
C GLN A 101 -9.17 -2.29 0.91
N PRO A 102 -9.75 -1.43 0.05
CA PRO A 102 -9.69 -1.67 -1.38
C PRO A 102 -8.28 -1.45 -1.93
N GLY A 103 -7.89 -2.28 -2.89
CA GLY A 103 -6.72 -2.02 -3.71
C GLY A 103 -6.99 -0.86 -4.68
N LEU A 104 -6.11 0.13 -4.71
CA LEU A 104 -6.21 1.29 -5.59
C LEU A 104 -5.04 1.34 -6.57
N LEU A 105 -5.36 1.50 -7.85
CA LEU A 105 -4.38 1.64 -8.93
C LEU A 105 -4.80 2.76 -9.87
N MET A 106 -4.00 3.80 -10.00
CA MET A 106 -4.20 4.78 -11.07
C MET A 106 -3.67 4.19 -12.37
N VAL A 107 -4.47 4.24 -13.42
CA VAL A 107 -4.09 3.75 -14.74
C VAL A 107 -4.27 4.87 -15.75
N ARG A 108 -3.26 5.05 -16.60
CA ARG A 108 -3.28 5.99 -17.72
C ARG A 108 -2.96 5.25 -19.02
N TYR A 109 -3.80 5.45 -20.01
CA TYR A 109 -3.68 4.90 -21.35
C TYR A 109 -3.35 6.03 -22.32
N PHE A 110 -2.28 5.85 -23.09
CA PHE A 110 -1.85 6.77 -24.12
C PHE A 110 -1.94 6.08 -25.47
N ALA A 111 -2.75 6.63 -26.38
CA ALA A 111 -2.86 6.13 -27.74
C ALA A 111 -1.57 6.42 -28.52
N LEU A 112 -0.96 5.37 -29.07
CA LEU A 112 0.23 5.46 -29.93
C LEU A 112 -0.14 5.73 -31.40
N VAL A 113 -1.35 5.31 -31.79
CA VAL A 113 -1.92 5.50 -33.14
C VAL A 113 -3.36 6.01 -33.05
N GLU A 114 -3.87 6.60 -34.14
CA GLU A 114 -5.27 7.06 -34.20
C GLU A 114 -6.28 5.92 -34.17
N GLY A 115 -7.48 6.21 -33.64
CA GLY A 115 -8.57 5.26 -33.56
C GLY A 115 -8.24 4.00 -32.77
N THR A 116 -7.30 4.10 -31.82
CA THR A 116 -6.86 2.96 -31.02
C THR A 116 -8.04 2.40 -30.26
N ARG A 117 -8.38 1.12 -30.50
CA ARG A 117 -9.39 0.41 -29.69
C ARG A 117 -8.87 0.25 -28.28
N PHE A 118 -9.73 0.55 -27.33
CA PHE A 118 -9.40 0.64 -25.93
C PHE A 118 -10.57 0.07 -25.12
N ASP A 119 -10.27 -0.75 -24.12
CA ASP A 119 -11.26 -1.23 -23.16
C ASP A 119 -10.61 -1.29 -21.77
N ALA A 120 -11.07 -0.40 -20.90
CA ALA A 120 -10.59 -0.26 -19.52
C ALA A 120 -10.74 -1.57 -18.72
N GLN A 121 -11.75 -2.39 -19.02
CA GLN A 121 -12.06 -3.60 -18.24
C GLN A 121 -11.08 -4.74 -18.46
N LEU A 122 -10.23 -4.68 -19.49
CA LEU A 122 -9.26 -5.72 -19.80
C LEU A 122 -8.06 -5.76 -18.85
N LEU A 123 -7.92 -4.77 -17.96
CA LEU A 123 -6.83 -4.74 -16.99
C LEU A 123 -7.14 -5.59 -15.76
N THR A 124 -6.25 -6.52 -15.46
CA THR A 124 -6.29 -7.33 -14.23
C THR A 124 -4.95 -7.28 -13.52
N ALA A 125 -4.95 -7.64 -12.24
CA ALA A 125 -3.75 -7.76 -11.43
C ALA A 125 -3.59 -9.21 -10.96
N ASN A 126 -2.35 -9.65 -10.86
CA ASN A 126 -2.01 -10.91 -10.21
C ASN A 126 -1.05 -10.61 -9.06
N VAL A 127 -1.45 -10.98 -7.85
CA VAL A 127 -0.68 -10.80 -6.63
C VAL A 127 -0.37 -12.19 -6.10
N ASN A 128 0.88 -12.64 -6.28
CA ASN A 128 1.30 -14.01 -5.97
C ASN A 128 0.48 -15.10 -6.72
N THR A 129 -0.51 -15.72 -6.06
CA THR A 129 -1.42 -16.73 -6.66
C THR A 129 -2.85 -16.21 -6.81
N LEU A 130 -3.10 -14.96 -6.41
CA LEU A 130 -4.43 -14.36 -6.39
C LEU A 130 -4.65 -13.51 -7.65
N PHE A 131 -5.66 -13.87 -8.43
CA PHE A 131 -6.08 -13.09 -9.58
C PHE A 131 -7.15 -12.08 -9.16
N LEU A 132 -6.87 -10.80 -9.38
CA LEU A 132 -7.71 -9.69 -8.98
C LEU A 132 -8.26 -8.97 -10.21
N ASN A 133 -9.57 -8.98 -10.33
CA ASN A 133 -10.29 -8.10 -11.24
C ASN A 133 -10.68 -6.81 -10.52
N PRO A 134 -10.65 -5.64 -11.19
CA PRO A 134 -11.20 -4.43 -10.62
C PRO A 134 -12.72 -4.59 -10.43
N VAL A 135 -13.23 -4.20 -9.26
CA VAL A 135 -14.67 -4.15 -8.96
C VAL A 135 -15.33 -2.87 -9.45
N ALA A 136 -14.53 -1.82 -9.66
CA ALA A 136 -14.99 -0.55 -10.21
C ALA A 136 -13.83 0.24 -10.82
N ILE A 137 -14.18 1.18 -11.70
CA ILE A 137 -13.25 2.15 -12.30
C ILE A 137 -13.83 3.53 -12.06
N ILE A 138 -13.05 4.40 -11.40
CA ILE A 138 -13.42 5.78 -11.11
C ILE A 138 -12.83 6.72 -12.16
N PRO A 139 -13.69 7.43 -12.92
CA PRO A 139 -13.52 8.76 -13.48
C PRO A 139 -12.27 9.61 -13.23
N LEU A 140 -11.16 9.53 -13.98
CA LEU A 140 -10.20 10.66 -13.99
C LEU A 140 -10.31 11.51 -15.27
N THR A 141 -10.57 10.88 -16.42
CA THR A 141 -10.94 11.56 -17.65
C THR A 141 -12.26 11.01 -18.18
N THR A 142 -12.95 11.75 -19.04
CA THR A 142 -14.17 11.26 -19.70
C THR A 142 -13.88 10.12 -20.69
N SER A 143 -12.72 10.16 -21.34
CA SER A 143 -12.25 9.18 -22.33
C SER A 143 -12.05 7.76 -21.79
N ILE A 144 -11.96 7.56 -20.46
CA ILE A 144 -11.82 6.20 -19.89
C ILE A 144 -13.08 5.35 -20.10
N GLN A 145 -14.22 6.00 -20.35
CA GLN A 145 -15.49 5.33 -20.64
C GLN A 145 -15.70 5.09 -22.14
N SER A 146 -14.81 5.61 -22.99
CA SER A 146 -14.86 5.40 -24.44
C SER A 146 -14.26 4.05 -24.81
N ASN A 147 -14.68 3.50 -25.95
CA ASN A 147 -14.11 2.28 -26.54
C ASN A 147 -12.98 2.55 -27.55
N ARG A 148 -12.67 3.84 -27.77
CA ARG A 148 -11.65 4.32 -28.70
C ARG A 148 -10.96 5.56 -28.15
N LEU A 149 -9.68 5.68 -28.48
CA LEU A 149 -8.87 6.85 -28.20
C LEU A 149 -8.35 7.45 -29.51
N GLU A 150 -8.50 8.76 -29.62
CA GLU A 150 -7.96 9.56 -30.72
C GLU A 150 -6.47 9.84 -30.53
N ARG A 151 -5.80 10.36 -31.58
CA ARG A 151 -4.37 10.71 -31.47
C ARG A 151 -4.14 11.66 -30.31
N ARG A 152 -3.11 11.39 -29.50
CA ARG A 152 -2.73 12.21 -28.33
C ARG A 152 -3.80 12.29 -27.24
N GLN A 153 -4.92 11.58 -27.37
CA GLN A 153 -5.89 11.47 -26.31
C GLN A 153 -5.34 10.52 -25.24
N THR A 154 -5.56 10.89 -23.98
CA THR A 154 -5.25 10.05 -22.83
C THR A 154 -6.56 9.62 -22.18
N ALA A 155 -6.65 8.37 -21.74
CA ALA A 155 -7.69 7.90 -20.84
C ALA A 155 -7.10 7.57 -19.48
N ALA A 156 -7.75 8.01 -18.41
CA ALA A 156 -7.27 7.75 -17.06
C ALA A 156 -8.42 7.42 -16.09
N GLY A 157 -8.14 6.51 -15.15
CA GLY A 157 -9.07 6.12 -14.11
C GLY A 157 -8.35 5.57 -12.88
N ILE A 158 -9.04 5.56 -11.74
CA ILE A 158 -8.62 4.81 -10.55
C ILE A 158 -9.36 3.48 -10.55
N TYR A 159 -8.62 2.40 -10.63
CA TYR A 159 -9.12 1.04 -10.56
C TYR A 159 -9.21 0.66 -9.09
N VAL A 160 -10.38 0.16 -8.69
CA VAL A 160 -10.67 -0.29 -7.34
C VAL A 160 -10.75 -1.81 -7.36
N PHE A 161 -9.95 -2.47 -6.54
CA PHE A 161 -9.90 -3.93 -6.41
C PHE A 161 -10.54 -4.36 -5.09
N ALA A 162 -11.11 -5.56 -5.09
CA ALA A 162 -11.74 -6.15 -3.89
C ALA A 162 -10.73 -6.55 -2.80
N ASP A 163 -9.44 -6.55 -3.13
CA ASP A 163 -8.36 -6.85 -2.21
C ASP A 163 -7.25 -5.81 -2.37
N ALA A 164 -6.44 -5.63 -1.33
CA ALA A 164 -5.35 -4.69 -1.30
C ALA A 164 -4.23 -5.14 -2.26
N LEU A 165 -3.84 -4.26 -3.19
CA LEU A 165 -2.60 -4.45 -3.95
C LEU A 165 -1.44 -4.24 -2.97
N THR A 166 -0.72 -5.31 -2.62
CA THR A 166 0.33 -5.25 -1.61
C THR A 166 1.64 -4.79 -2.27
N PRO A 167 2.08 -3.52 -2.06
CA PRO A 167 3.25 -2.99 -2.74
C PRO A 167 4.57 -3.67 -2.35
N TYR A 168 4.56 -4.45 -1.27
CA TYR A 168 5.71 -5.19 -0.75
C TYR A 168 5.79 -6.65 -1.23
N LEU A 169 4.92 -7.03 -2.16
CA LEU A 169 4.97 -8.32 -2.83
C LEU A 169 5.15 -8.10 -4.34
N PRO A 170 5.84 -9.03 -5.04
CA PRO A 170 5.86 -9.01 -6.50
C PRO A 170 4.44 -9.15 -7.07
N MET A 171 4.15 -8.38 -8.11
CA MET A 171 2.85 -8.39 -8.78
C MET A 171 3.06 -8.34 -10.29
N SER A 172 2.13 -8.94 -11.02
CA SER A 172 2.03 -8.74 -12.47
C SER A 172 0.69 -8.10 -12.81
N PHE A 173 0.68 -7.39 -13.92
CA PHE A 173 -0.53 -6.78 -14.45
C PHE A 173 -0.72 -7.23 -15.88
N THR A 174 -1.94 -7.60 -16.23
CA THR A 174 -2.29 -8.08 -17.55
C THR A 174 -3.32 -7.16 -18.16
N TYR A 175 -3.12 -6.78 -19.41
CA TYR A 175 -4.09 -6.07 -20.24
C TYR A 175 -4.28 -6.83 -21.54
N GLY A 176 -5.43 -7.49 -21.69
CA GLY A 176 -5.68 -8.39 -22.80
C GLY A 176 -4.64 -9.51 -22.87
N ALA A 177 -3.84 -9.54 -23.95
CA ALA A 177 -2.77 -10.52 -24.14
C ALA A 177 -1.38 -10.04 -23.66
N THR A 178 -1.26 -8.79 -23.20
CA THR A 178 0.01 -8.22 -22.76
C THR A 178 0.10 -8.31 -21.25
N THR A 179 1.21 -8.84 -20.72
CA THR A 179 1.49 -8.88 -19.28
C THR A 179 2.79 -8.14 -18.98
N THR A 180 2.80 -7.39 -17.89
CA THR A 180 4.00 -6.76 -17.33
C THR A 180 4.31 -7.35 -15.95
N ASN A 181 5.58 -7.72 -15.75
CA ASN A 181 6.14 -8.11 -14.45
C ASN A 181 6.95 -6.95 -13.85
N GLY A 182 6.64 -5.70 -14.22
CA GLY A 182 7.41 -4.52 -13.83
C GLY A 182 7.37 -4.20 -12.32
N TRP A 183 6.43 -4.79 -11.58
CA TRP A 183 6.41 -4.76 -10.12
C TRP A 183 7.16 -5.97 -9.54
N ASP A 184 8.46 -6.00 -9.80
CA ASP A 184 9.33 -7.13 -9.48
C ASP A 184 9.96 -7.05 -8.08
N SER A 185 10.73 -8.08 -7.73
CA SER A 185 11.46 -8.17 -6.46
C SER A 185 12.44 -7.01 -6.24
N ASN A 186 13.03 -6.46 -7.31
CA ASN A 186 13.97 -5.32 -7.18
C ASN A 186 13.23 -4.07 -6.71
N ARG A 187 12.06 -3.78 -7.29
CA ARG A 187 11.22 -2.65 -6.91
C ARG A 187 10.66 -2.82 -5.49
N VAL A 188 10.24 -4.04 -5.14
CA VAL A 188 9.83 -4.39 -3.77
C VAL A 188 10.95 -4.11 -2.77
N GLN A 189 12.19 -4.49 -3.07
CA GLN A 189 13.33 -4.21 -2.20
C GLN A 189 13.62 -2.71 -2.06
N VAL A 190 13.43 -1.90 -3.10
CA VAL A 190 13.56 -0.44 -3.01
C VAL A 190 12.57 0.12 -1.98
N LEU A 191 11.31 -0.33 -2.02
CA LEU A 191 10.28 0.11 -1.08
C LEU A 191 10.57 -0.35 0.35
N GLN A 192 11.02 -1.59 0.54
CA GLN A 192 11.38 -2.13 1.86
C GLN A 192 12.58 -1.39 2.46
N ARG A 193 13.63 -1.13 1.67
CA ARG A 193 14.79 -0.36 2.14
C ARG A 193 14.38 1.04 2.59
N GLU A 194 13.50 1.69 1.83
CA GLU A 194 13.01 3.01 2.19
C GLU A 194 12.17 3.00 3.47
N ARG A 195 11.24 2.05 3.59
CA ARG A 195 10.45 1.86 4.81
C ARG A 195 11.34 1.69 6.04
N ASN A 196 12.32 0.78 5.96
CA ASN A 196 13.23 0.50 7.07
C ASN A 196 14.03 1.75 7.46
N ARG A 197 14.51 2.50 6.47
CA ARG A 197 15.23 3.77 6.69
C ARG A 197 14.37 4.81 7.42
N ILE A 198 13.09 4.94 7.05
CA ILE A 198 12.15 5.85 7.72
C ILE A 198 11.96 5.41 9.17
N GLN A 199 11.69 4.12 9.40
CA GLN A 199 11.51 3.58 10.75
C GLN A 199 12.73 3.83 11.64
N SER A 200 13.94 3.58 11.14
CA SER A 200 15.17 3.86 11.90
C SER A 200 15.33 5.33 12.25
N ARG A 201 14.98 6.26 11.35
CA ARG A 201 15.05 7.71 11.61
C ARG A 201 14.06 8.18 12.65
N VAL A 202 12.83 7.66 12.57
CA VAL A 202 11.76 8.00 13.52
C VAL A 202 12.13 7.52 14.91
N MET A 203 12.67 6.30 15.03
CA MET A 203 13.18 5.76 16.29
C MET A 203 14.31 6.62 16.88
N GLN A 204 15.26 7.06 16.06
CA GLN A 204 16.35 7.94 16.49
C GLN A 204 15.85 9.29 17.01
N GLN A 205 14.89 9.90 16.31
CA GLN A 205 14.31 11.19 16.71
C GLN A 205 13.48 11.08 18.00
N GLN A 206 12.86 9.91 18.23
CA GLN A 206 12.11 9.62 19.46
C GLN A 206 13.02 9.29 20.66
N SER A 207 14.22 8.79 20.43
CA SER A 207 15.21 8.54 21.50
C SER A 207 15.99 9.78 21.94
N ASP A 208 15.84 10.90 21.23
CA ASP A 208 16.51 12.18 21.55
C ASP A 208 15.56 13.31 22.07
N PRO A 209 14.61 13.06 23.00
CA PRO A 209 13.68 14.09 23.45
C PRO A 209 14.22 14.98 24.59
N GLU A 210 15.39 14.67 25.20
CA GLU A 210 15.91 15.37 26.40
C GLU A 210 17.37 15.88 26.29
N GLY A 211 17.93 15.98 25.08
CA GLY A 211 19.35 16.32 24.85
C GLY A 211 19.68 17.78 24.52
N GLY A 212 18.81 18.76 24.82
CA GLY A 212 19.01 20.16 24.39
C GLY A 212 18.49 21.21 25.36
N ARG A 213 19.27 21.50 26.41
CA ARG A 213 19.27 22.78 27.12
C ARG A 213 20.66 23.38 27.04
#